data_AF-A0A7X8D8K4-F1
#
_entry.id   AF-A0A7X8D8K4-F1
#
_cell.length_a   1.000
_cell.length_b   1.000
_cell.length_c   1.000
_cell.angle_alpha   90.00
_cell.angle_beta   90.00
_cell.angle_gamma   90.00
#
_symmetry.space_group_name_H-M   'P 1'
#
loop_
_entity.id
_entity.type
_entity.pdbx_description
1 polymer ?
#
loop_
_entity_poly.entity_id
_entity_poly.type
_entity_poly.pdbx_seq_one_letter_code
_entity_poly.pdbx_strand_id
1 'polypeptide(L)'
;MKEKTRTTIAVIVSLIAYYVLHNMLFWNPLVSGIIAVVLYFAVFLLLKPVLRIGDTNVENIRGGEAMHRMMSDAHDDMQSIYMASQKIKDKDIKRKAEKLHELGSRILNYLNDNPSSIPEARRFFTYYLDTGQNILNKYMRLETSNPGSAEIKALSEKTSRGMDILYDAFTKQFSRLMRNELMDVEADIKMLEESLEG
;
A
#
# COMPACT_ATOMS: atom_id res chain seq x y z
N MET A 1 4.66 13.35 -3.09
CA MET A 1 4.79 14.82 -3.27
C MET A 1 3.71 15.30 -4.23
N LYS A 2 2.94 16.34 -3.86
CA LYS A 2 1.82 16.83 -4.67
C LYS A 2 2.33 17.37 -6.01
N GLU A 3 1.72 16.93 -7.10
CA GLU A 3 2.01 17.32 -8.49
C GLU A 3 2.14 18.84 -8.69
N LYS A 4 1.40 19.64 -7.91
CA LYS A 4 1.46 21.11 -7.91
C LYS A 4 2.78 21.70 -7.41
N THR A 5 3.43 21.06 -6.44
CA THR A 5 4.75 21.50 -5.93
C THR A 5 5.84 21.24 -6.98
N ARG A 6 5.65 20.20 -7.81
CA ARG A 6 6.58 19.83 -8.88
C ARG A 6 6.55 20.80 -10.05
N THR A 7 5.35 21.17 -10.51
CA THR A 7 5.19 22.13 -11.61
C THR A 7 5.67 23.52 -11.21
N THR A 8 5.42 23.95 -9.97
CA THR A 8 5.89 25.24 -9.46
C THR A 8 7.41 25.32 -9.36
N ILE A 9 8.09 24.29 -8.85
CA ILE A 9 9.56 24.24 -8.80
C ILE A 9 10.17 24.25 -10.21
N ALA A 10 9.62 23.45 -11.15
CA ALA A 10 10.13 23.39 -12.52
C ALA A 10 9.99 24.74 -13.25
N VAL A 11 8.88 25.44 -13.05
CA VAL A 11 8.65 26.79 -13.62
C VAL A 11 9.63 27.80 -13.02
N ILE A 12 9.85 27.78 -11.70
CA ILE A 12 10.78 28.70 -11.03
C ILE A 12 12.22 28.48 -11.49
N VAL A 13 12.68 27.23 -11.56
CA VAL A 13 14.03 26.89 -12.05
C VAL A 13 14.21 27.30 -13.51
N SER A 14 13.19 27.11 -14.34
CA SER A 14 13.22 27.51 -15.76
C SER A 14 13.28 29.03 -15.93
N LEU A 15 12.52 29.79 -15.13
CA LEU A 15 12.52 31.26 -15.16
C LEU A 15 13.86 31.84 -14.68
N ILE A 16 14.45 31.27 -13.63
CA ILE A 16 15.77 31.68 -13.11
C ILE A 16 16.86 31.37 -14.15
N ALA A 17 16.83 30.17 -14.75
CA ALA A 17 17.78 29.82 -15.80
C ALA A 17 17.68 30.75 -17.02
N TYR A 18 16.46 31.09 -17.46
CA TYR A 18 16.23 32.03 -18.55
C TYR A 18 16.77 33.43 -18.22
N TYR A 19 16.49 33.95 -17.02
CA TYR A 19 16.93 35.27 -16.59
C TYR A 19 18.46 35.39 -16.47
N VAL A 20 19.11 34.36 -15.91
CA VAL A 20 20.57 34.29 -15.77
C VAL A 20 21.26 34.14 -17.13
N LEU A 21 20.74 33.30 -18.02
CA LEU A 21 21.25 33.15 -19.38
C LEU A 21 21.09 34.43 -20.22
N HIS A 22 19.98 35.15 -20.03
CA HIS A 22 19.68 36.38 -20.76
C HIS A 22 20.58 37.55 -20.33
N ASN A 23 20.89 37.69 -19.03
CA ASN A 23 21.71 38.80 -18.53
C ASN A 23 23.22 38.53 -18.59
N MET A 24 23.67 37.28 -18.47
CA MET A 24 25.09 36.98 -18.25
C MET A 24 25.89 36.73 -19.54
N LEU A 25 25.26 36.38 -20.67
CA LEU A 25 25.99 35.83 -21.82
C LEU A 25 25.92 36.60 -23.16
N PHE A 26 25.13 37.68 -23.29
CA PHE A 26 25.04 38.51 -24.52
C PHE A 26 24.95 37.71 -25.85
N TRP A 27 24.27 36.55 -25.86
CA TRP A 27 24.10 35.73 -27.06
C TRP A 27 22.71 35.89 -27.66
N ASN A 28 22.65 35.72 -28.99
CA ASN A 28 21.47 35.88 -29.83
C ASN A 28 20.23 35.19 -29.19
N PRO A 29 19.10 35.90 -28.99
CA PRO A 29 17.93 35.41 -28.22
C PRO A 29 17.38 34.05 -28.68
N LEU A 30 17.64 33.66 -29.93
CA LEU A 30 17.26 32.36 -30.48
C LEU A 30 18.00 31.18 -29.81
N VAL A 31 19.29 31.34 -29.49
CA VAL A 31 20.11 30.26 -28.89
C VAL A 31 19.73 30.00 -27.43
N SER A 32 19.45 31.07 -26.67
CA SER A 32 18.95 30.96 -25.31
C SER A 32 17.58 30.26 -25.23
N GLY A 33 16.72 30.49 -26.23
CA GLY A 33 15.42 29.81 -26.32
C GLY A 33 15.57 28.29 -26.49
N ILE A 34 16.47 27.86 -27.36
CA ILE A 34 16.73 26.43 -27.60
C ILE A 34 17.31 25.76 -26.35
N ILE A 35 18.25 26.40 -25.67
CA ILE A 35 18.87 25.88 -24.45
C ILE A 35 17.83 25.74 -23.33
N ALA A 36 16.91 26.70 -23.17
CA ALA A 36 15.84 26.63 -22.18
C ALA A 36 14.88 25.45 -22.44
N VAL A 37 14.55 25.18 -23.71
CA VAL A 37 13.70 24.03 -24.08
C VAL A 37 14.42 22.70 -23.78
N VAL A 38 15.71 22.61 -24.07
CA VAL A 38 16.52 21.40 -23.78
C VAL A 38 16.66 21.19 -22.27
N LEU A 39 16.92 22.25 -21.49
CA LEU A 39 16.97 22.19 -20.03
C LEU A 39 15.62 21.80 -19.43
N TYR A 40 14.52 22.35 -19.92
CA TYR A 40 13.17 21.97 -19.50
C TYR A 40 12.92 20.48 -19.72
N PHE A 41 13.24 19.96 -20.92
CA PHE A 41 13.10 18.53 -21.22
C PHE A 41 14.02 17.65 -20.37
N ALA A 42 15.28 18.06 -20.15
CA ALA A 42 16.22 17.31 -19.32
C ALA A 42 15.77 17.22 -17.86
N VAL A 43 15.32 18.34 -17.28
CA VAL A 43 14.78 18.40 -15.91
C VAL A 43 13.47 17.61 -15.81
N PHE A 44 12.59 17.72 -16.81
CA PHE A 44 11.34 16.95 -16.86
C PHE A 44 11.59 15.44 -16.90
N LEU A 45 12.61 15.00 -17.64
CA LEU A 45 12.99 13.58 -17.74
C LEU A 45 13.65 13.08 -16.45
N LEU A 46 14.47 13.91 -15.79
CA LEU A 46 15.07 13.59 -14.47
C LEU A 46 14.06 13.59 -13.32
N LEU A 47 12.96 14.36 -13.41
CA LEU A 47 11.89 14.37 -12.41
C LEU A 47 10.87 13.23 -12.57
N LYS A 48 11.05 12.31 -13.52
CA LYS A 48 10.22 11.10 -13.59
C LYS A 48 10.29 10.38 -12.24
N PRO A 49 9.17 10.25 -11.51
CA PRO A 49 9.16 9.60 -10.22
C PRO A 49 9.41 8.11 -10.41
N VAL A 50 10.50 7.62 -9.84
CA VAL A 50 10.75 6.18 -9.74
C VAL A 50 9.74 5.62 -8.74
N LEU A 51 8.73 4.92 -9.24
CA LEU A 51 7.79 4.19 -8.39
C LEU A 51 8.55 3.05 -7.72
N ARG A 52 8.53 3.01 -6.39
CA ARG A 52 9.22 2.00 -5.57
C ARG A 52 8.20 1.25 -4.72
N ILE A 53 8.32 -0.07 -4.67
CA ILE A 53 7.67 -0.94 -3.69
C ILE A 53 8.83 -1.57 -2.92
N GLY A 54 8.92 -1.26 -1.61
CA GLY A 54 10.10 -1.62 -0.82
C GLY A 54 11.41 -1.12 -1.43
N ASP A 55 12.41 -2.00 -1.52
CA ASP A 55 13.74 -1.73 -2.10
C ASP A 55 13.82 -2.03 -3.62
N THR A 56 12.71 -2.47 -4.23
CA THR A 56 12.70 -2.87 -5.65
C THR A 56 12.03 -1.82 -6.53
N ASN A 57 12.69 -1.49 -7.66
CA ASN A 57 12.14 -0.58 -8.67
C ASN A 57 10.99 -1.25 -9.43
N VAL A 58 9.80 -0.67 -9.31
CA VAL A 58 8.53 -1.17 -9.88
C VAL A 58 8.57 -1.21 -11.41
N GLU A 59 9.43 -0.42 -12.03
CA GLU A 59 9.60 -0.29 -13.49
C GLU A 59 10.20 -1.56 -14.15
N ASN A 60 10.90 -2.41 -13.39
CA ASN A 60 11.52 -3.65 -13.90
C ASN A 60 10.62 -4.89 -13.78
N ILE A 61 9.45 -4.79 -13.16
CA ILE A 61 8.53 -5.91 -12.95
C ILE A 61 7.31 -5.75 -13.87
N ARG A 62 7.03 -6.75 -14.71
CA ARG A 62 5.82 -6.78 -15.55
C ARG A 62 4.56 -6.60 -14.68
N GLY A 63 3.84 -5.49 -14.86
CA GLY A 63 2.66 -5.16 -14.06
C GLY A 63 2.94 -4.47 -12.72
N GLY A 64 4.14 -3.96 -12.50
CA GLY A 64 4.54 -3.28 -11.26
C GLY A 64 3.62 -2.13 -10.86
N GLU A 65 3.20 -1.27 -11.79
CA GLU A 65 2.30 -0.16 -11.45
C GLU A 65 0.97 -0.63 -10.85
N ALA A 66 0.41 -1.73 -11.38
CA ALA A 66 -0.82 -2.30 -10.86
C ALA A 66 -0.61 -2.88 -9.45
N MET A 67 0.52 -3.52 -9.20
CA MET A 67 0.90 -4.02 -7.87
C MET A 67 1.11 -2.88 -6.87
N HIS A 68 1.74 -1.79 -7.30
CA HIS A 68 1.92 -0.61 -6.45
C HIS A 68 0.58 0.01 -6.06
N ARG A 69 -0.35 0.14 -7.03
CA ARG A 69 -1.70 0.64 -6.74
C ARG A 69 -2.45 -0.30 -5.78
N MET A 70 -2.42 -1.60 -6.01
CA MET A 70 -3.03 -2.57 -5.09
C MET A 70 -2.49 -2.45 -3.67
N MET A 71 -1.17 -2.30 -3.50
CA MET A 71 -0.56 -2.11 -2.19
C MET A 71 -0.95 -0.78 -1.54
N SER A 72 -1.01 0.31 -2.32
CA SER A 72 -1.44 1.63 -1.84
C SER A 72 -2.90 1.61 -1.38
N ASP A 73 -3.80 1.10 -2.23
CA ASP A 73 -5.24 1.00 -1.93
C ASP A 73 -5.46 0.14 -0.68
N ALA A 74 -4.69 -0.96 -0.55
CA ALA A 74 -4.78 -1.83 0.61
C ALA A 74 -4.30 -1.16 1.89
N HIS A 75 -3.30 -0.29 1.83
CA HIS A 75 -2.86 0.49 2.97
C HIS A 75 -3.94 1.47 3.44
N ASP A 76 -4.62 2.12 2.49
CA ASP A 76 -5.74 3.02 2.78
C ASP A 76 -6.93 2.27 3.41
N ASP A 77 -7.25 1.08 2.91
CA ASP A 77 -8.29 0.22 3.50
C ASP A 77 -7.92 -0.24 4.91
N MET A 78 -6.66 -0.63 5.12
CA MET A 78 -6.14 -1.01 6.43
C MET A 78 -6.23 0.16 7.43
N GLN A 79 -5.87 1.35 6.97
CA GLN A 79 -6.01 2.58 7.76
C GLN A 79 -7.47 2.88 8.09
N SER A 80 -8.41 2.62 7.17
CA SER A 80 -9.83 2.76 7.43
C SER A 80 -10.32 1.75 8.48
N ILE A 81 -9.85 0.50 8.43
CA ILE A 81 -10.17 -0.54 9.43
C ILE A 81 -9.67 -0.11 10.81
N TYR A 82 -8.45 0.41 10.91
CA TYR A 82 -7.90 0.93 12.16
C TYR A 82 -8.75 2.08 12.71
N MET A 83 -9.09 3.05 11.86
CA MET A 83 -9.91 4.18 12.29
C MET A 83 -11.30 3.75 12.75
N ALA A 84 -11.90 2.73 12.12
CA ALA A 84 -13.14 2.14 12.57
C ALA A 84 -12.98 1.44 13.93
N SER A 85 -11.91 0.65 14.12
CA SER A 85 -11.65 -0.06 15.38
C SER A 85 -11.53 0.88 16.58
N GLN A 86 -10.94 2.07 16.38
CA GLN A 86 -10.82 3.08 17.43
C GLN A 86 -12.15 3.74 17.81
N LYS A 87 -13.13 3.77 16.90
CA LYS A 87 -14.42 4.45 17.10
C LYS A 87 -15.54 3.51 17.57
N ILE A 88 -15.42 2.22 17.28
CA ILE A 88 -16.40 1.21 17.70
C ILE A 88 -16.43 1.10 19.23
N LYS A 89 -17.64 1.11 19.80
CA LYS A 89 -17.87 1.04 21.25
C LYS A 89 -18.03 -0.39 21.75
N ASP A 90 -18.59 -1.28 20.93
CA ASP A 90 -18.65 -2.71 21.21
C ASP A 90 -17.24 -3.29 21.39
N LYS A 91 -16.96 -3.76 22.61
CA LYS A 91 -15.63 -4.22 23.01
C LYS A 91 -15.17 -5.46 22.25
N ASP A 92 -16.08 -6.37 21.91
CA ASP A 92 -15.72 -7.60 21.20
C ASP A 92 -15.35 -7.29 19.74
N ILE A 93 -16.20 -6.52 19.06
CA ILE A 93 -15.94 -6.11 17.68
C ILE A 93 -14.68 -5.25 17.59
N LYS A 94 -14.49 -4.30 18.52
CA LYS A 94 -13.27 -3.49 18.58
C LYS A 94 -12.01 -4.37 18.65
N ARG A 95 -11.96 -5.31 19.59
CA ARG A 95 -10.84 -6.23 19.77
C ARG A 95 -10.59 -7.07 18.52
N LYS A 96 -11.65 -7.56 17.88
CA LYS A 96 -11.54 -8.35 16.63
C LYS A 96 -11.05 -7.51 15.46
N ALA A 97 -11.51 -6.27 15.34
CA ALA A 97 -11.07 -5.33 14.32
C ALA A 97 -9.58 -4.96 14.50
N GLU A 98 -9.11 -4.77 15.73
CA GLU A 98 -7.70 -4.53 16.05
C GLU A 98 -6.83 -5.73 15.65
N LYS A 99 -7.26 -6.96 15.96
CA LYS A 99 -6.56 -8.18 15.54
C LYS A 99 -6.54 -8.34 14.02
N LEU A 100 -7.66 -8.05 13.35
CA LEU A 100 -7.76 -8.10 11.89
C LEU A 100 -6.81 -7.08 11.25
N HIS A 101 -6.73 -5.87 11.81
CA HIS A 101 -5.79 -4.83 11.39
C HIS A 101 -4.33 -5.26 11.56
N GLU A 102 -3.98 -5.82 12.71
CA GLU A 102 -2.63 -6.30 12.99
C GLU A 102 -2.21 -7.39 11.99
N LEU A 103 -3.07 -8.40 11.79
CA LEU A 103 -2.80 -9.47 10.84
C LEU A 103 -2.72 -8.95 9.39
N GLY A 104 -3.63 -8.07 9.00
CA GLY A 104 -3.60 -7.43 7.69
C GLY A 104 -2.34 -6.61 7.46
N SER A 105 -1.87 -5.87 8.46
CA SER A 105 -0.62 -5.12 8.42
C SER A 105 0.60 -6.05 8.25
N ARG A 106 0.61 -7.19 8.94
CA ARG A 106 1.66 -8.22 8.76
C ARG A 106 1.69 -8.79 7.34
N ILE A 107 0.53 -9.04 6.74
CA ILE A 107 0.42 -9.48 5.33
C ILE A 107 1.00 -8.40 4.41
N LEU A 108 0.63 -7.13 4.59
CA LEU A 108 1.13 -6.04 3.76
C LEU A 108 2.64 -5.83 3.90
N ASN A 109 3.18 -5.93 5.11
CA ASN A 109 4.63 -5.85 5.34
C ASN A 109 5.36 -7.00 4.63
N TYR A 110 4.86 -8.23 4.78
CA TYR A 110 5.41 -9.39 4.09
C TYR A 110 5.43 -9.21 2.56
N LEU A 111 4.36 -8.68 1.98
CA LEU A 111 4.26 -8.42 0.54
C LEU A 111 5.12 -7.25 0.07
N ASN A 112 5.41 -6.29 0.95
CA ASN A 112 6.35 -5.22 0.66
C ASN A 112 7.79 -5.75 0.59
N ASP A 113 8.13 -6.72 1.44
CA ASP A 113 9.45 -7.38 1.47
C ASP A 113 9.57 -8.45 0.37
N ASN A 114 8.44 -9.06 -0.03
CA ASN A 114 8.35 -10.07 -1.10
C ASN A 114 7.38 -9.64 -2.24
N PRO A 115 7.73 -8.66 -3.08
CA PRO A 115 6.85 -8.15 -4.13
C PRO A 115 6.41 -9.19 -5.18
N SER A 116 7.23 -10.24 -5.38
CA SER A 116 6.91 -11.37 -6.26
C SER A 116 5.67 -12.16 -5.80
N SER A 117 5.33 -12.12 -4.52
CA SER A 117 4.18 -12.83 -3.92
C SER A 117 2.87 -12.02 -3.98
N ILE A 118 2.90 -10.74 -4.38
CA ILE A 118 1.71 -9.88 -4.51
C ILE A 118 0.62 -10.51 -5.39
N PRO A 119 0.91 -11.14 -6.56
CA PRO A 119 -0.10 -11.78 -7.38
C PRO A 119 -0.85 -12.91 -6.65
N GLU A 120 -0.21 -13.62 -5.72
CA GLU A 120 -0.81 -14.71 -4.94
C GLU A 120 -1.79 -14.18 -3.89
N ALA A 121 -1.60 -12.94 -3.44
CA ALA A 121 -2.47 -12.24 -2.49
C ALA A 121 -3.68 -11.55 -3.15
N ARG A 122 -3.93 -11.75 -4.45
CA ARG A 122 -5.01 -11.06 -5.18
C ARG A 122 -6.37 -11.13 -4.47
N ARG A 123 -6.76 -12.28 -3.93
CA ARG A 123 -8.06 -12.45 -3.25
C ARG A 123 -8.15 -11.68 -1.92
N PHE A 124 -7.02 -11.49 -1.25
CA PHE A 124 -6.96 -10.64 -0.06
C PHE A 124 -7.27 -9.20 -0.43
N PHE A 125 -6.63 -8.67 -1.45
CA PHE A 125 -6.88 -7.31 -1.93
C PHE A 125 -8.31 -7.10 -2.42
N THR A 126 -8.80 -7.97 -3.31
CA THR A 126 -10.04 -7.69 -4.06
C THR A 126 -11.32 -8.12 -3.35
N TYR A 127 -11.21 -8.83 -2.22
CA TYR A 127 -12.40 -9.38 -1.57
C TYR A 127 -12.33 -9.33 -0.05
N TYR A 128 -11.31 -9.94 0.56
CA TYR A 128 -11.28 -10.03 2.03
C TYR A 128 -11.10 -8.66 2.69
N LEU A 129 -10.18 -7.86 2.17
CA LEU A 129 -9.88 -6.53 2.71
C LEU A 129 -11.05 -5.56 2.53
N ASP A 130 -11.56 -5.42 1.30
CA ASP A 130 -12.73 -4.59 0.99
C ASP A 130 -13.97 -5.00 1.81
N THR A 131 -14.22 -6.31 1.95
CA THR A 131 -15.34 -6.81 2.77
C THR A 131 -15.17 -6.43 4.24
N GLY A 132 -13.98 -6.61 4.81
CA GLY A 132 -13.71 -6.27 6.22
C GLY A 132 -13.83 -4.77 6.48
N GLN A 133 -13.27 -3.95 5.61
CA GLN A 133 -13.39 -2.50 5.63
C GLN A 133 -14.86 -2.07 5.59
N ASN A 134 -15.64 -2.62 4.66
CA ASN A 134 -17.04 -2.26 4.48
C ASN A 134 -17.90 -2.64 5.70
N ILE A 135 -17.71 -3.84 6.25
CA ILE A 135 -18.47 -4.30 7.43
C ILE A 135 -18.19 -3.39 8.62
N LEU A 136 -16.91 -3.14 8.93
CA LEU A 136 -16.52 -2.33 10.10
C LEU A 136 -16.97 -0.88 9.96
N ASN A 137 -16.81 -0.28 8.78
CA ASN A 137 -17.26 1.09 8.53
C ASN A 137 -18.78 1.24 8.64
N LYS A 138 -19.55 0.29 8.08
CA LYS A 138 -21.01 0.33 8.17
C LYS A 138 -21.48 0.12 9.61
N TYR A 139 -20.91 -0.86 10.30
CA TYR A 139 -21.24 -1.11 11.71
C TYR A 139 -20.94 0.11 12.59
N MET A 140 -19.73 0.69 12.49
CA MET A 140 -19.33 1.89 13.23
C MET A 140 -20.32 3.05 13.00
N ARG A 141 -20.71 3.32 11.76
CA ARG A 141 -21.67 4.40 11.45
C ARG A 141 -23.03 4.13 12.10
N LEU A 142 -23.54 2.91 12.00
CA LEU A 142 -24.83 2.54 12.56
C LEU A 142 -24.83 2.58 14.09
N GLU A 143 -23.78 2.07 14.73
CA GLU A 143 -23.60 2.14 16.19
C GLU A 143 -23.49 3.59 16.68
N THR A 144 -22.84 4.46 15.90
CA THR A 144 -22.73 5.90 16.23
C THR A 144 -24.08 6.61 16.12
N SER A 145 -24.86 6.32 15.08
CA SER A 145 -26.14 6.99 14.81
C SER A 145 -27.27 6.54 15.73
N ASN A 146 -27.33 5.27 16.12
CA ASN A 146 -28.41 4.72 16.95
C ASN A 146 -27.87 3.81 18.08
N PRO A 147 -27.09 4.36 19.03
CA PRO A 147 -26.43 3.57 20.05
C PRO A 147 -27.45 2.86 20.96
N GLY A 148 -27.23 1.56 21.19
CA GLY A 148 -28.03 0.78 22.15
C GLY A 148 -29.38 0.27 21.63
N SER A 149 -29.69 0.44 20.34
CA SER A 149 -30.92 -0.10 19.75
C SER A 149 -30.89 -1.63 19.67
N ALA A 150 -32.07 -2.26 19.65
CA ALA A 150 -32.19 -3.72 19.53
C ALA A 150 -31.62 -4.23 18.20
N GLU A 151 -31.76 -3.45 17.12
CA GLU A 151 -31.21 -3.72 15.80
C GLU A 151 -29.68 -3.71 15.83
N ILE A 152 -29.05 -2.73 16.50
CA ILE A 152 -27.59 -2.67 16.64
C ILE A 152 -27.06 -3.85 17.45
N LYS A 153 -27.78 -4.27 18.49
CA LYS A 153 -27.41 -5.45 19.28
C LYS A 153 -27.41 -6.73 18.42
N ALA A 154 -28.46 -6.95 17.64
CA ALA A 154 -28.53 -8.10 16.73
C ALA A 154 -27.49 -8.02 15.60
N LEU A 155 -27.20 -6.81 15.11
CA LEU A 155 -26.15 -6.59 14.12
C LEU A 155 -24.76 -6.85 14.71
N SER A 156 -24.52 -6.50 15.98
CA SER A 156 -23.24 -6.72 16.65
C SER A 156 -22.84 -8.20 16.61
N GLU A 157 -23.75 -9.11 16.96
CA GLU A 157 -23.47 -10.55 16.91
C GLU A 157 -23.11 -11.04 15.50
N LYS A 158 -23.79 -10.52 14.47
CA LYS A 158 -23.51 -10.86 13.07
C LYS A 158 -22.16 -10.29 12.61
N THR A 159 -21.86 -9.04 12.96
CA THR A 159 -20.57 -8.40 12.67
C THR A 159 -19.43 -9.13 13.36
N SER A 160 -19.59 -9.48 14.64
CA SER A 160 -18.61 -10.22 15.43
C SER A 160 -18.27 -11.57 14.79
N ARG A 161 -19.26 -12.34 14.33
CA ARG A 161 -19.02 -13.59 13.56
C ARG A 161 -18.38 -13.33 12.20
N GLY A 162 -18.79 -12.28 11.50
CA GLY A 162 -18.18 -11.88 10.23
C GLY A 162 -16.69 -11.55 10.38
N MET A 163 -16.30 -10.91 11.48
CA MET A 163 -14.90 -10.62 11.79
C MET A 163 -14.08 -11.89 12.05
N ASP A 164 -14.64 -12.90 12.71
CA ASP A 164 -13.95 -14.18 12.90
C ASP A 164 -13.69 -14.87 11.56
N ILE A 165 -14.71 -14.92 10.68
CA ILE A 165 -14.58 -15.50 9.34
C ILE A 165 -13.50 -14.77 8.52
N LEU A 166 -13.47 -13.44 8.60
CA LEU A 166 -12.47 -12.63 7.90
C LEU A 166 -11.06 -12.83 8.48
N TYR A 167 -10.94 -12.94 9.80
CA TYR A 167 -9.67 -13.22 10.45
C TYR A 167 -9.10 -14.58 10.01
N ASP A 168 -9.95 -15.61 9.93
CA ASP A 168 -9.58 -16.92 9.41
C ASP A 168 -9.18 -16.86 7.93
N ALA A 169 -9.87 -16.05 7.12
CA ALA A 169 -9.54 -15.86 5.71
C ALA A 169 -8.18 -15.17 5.53
N PHE A 170 -7.89 -14.13 6.31
CA PHE A 170 -6.60 -13.46 6.34
C PHE A 170 -5.50 -14.43 6.76
N THR A 171 -5.74 -15.22 7.82
CA THR A 171 -4.78 -16.20 8.33
C THR A 171 -4.45 -17.24 7.26
N LYS A 172 -5.47 -17.81 6.60
CA LYS A 172 -5.29 -18.77 5.52
C LYS A 172 -4.55 -18.17 4.33
N GLN A 173 -4.81 -16.92 3.98
CA GLN A 173 -4.05 -16.25 2.94
C GLN A 173 -2.59 -16.07 3.35
N PHE A 174 -2.33 -15.63 4.57
CA PHE A 174 -0.98 -15.41 5.06
C PHE A 174 -0.17 -16.71 5.11
N SER A 175 -0.75 -17.79 5.63
CA SER A 175 -0.11 -19.11 5.61
C SER A 175 0.16 -19.64 4.20
N ARG A 176 -0.61 -19.24 3.20
CA ARG A 176 -0.32 -19.59 1.80
C ARG A 176 0.90 -18.85 1.27
N LEU A 177 1.02 -17.56 1.59
CA LEU A 177 2.17 -16.74 1.20
C LEU A 177 3.47 -17.28 1.81
N MET A 178 3.43 -17.66 3.09
CA MET A 178 4.59 -18.22 3.80
C MET A 178 4.94 -19.66 3.40
N ARG A 179 4.12 -20.34 2.60
CA ARG A 179 4.32 -21.78 2.31
C ARG A 179 5.66 -22.06 1.63
N ASN A 180 6.08 -21.20 0.72
CA ASN A 180 7.33 -21.38 -0.01
C ASN A 180 8.53 -21.24 0.93
N GLU A 181 8.53 -20.21 1.79
CA GLU A 181 9.58 -20.05 2.81
C GLU A 181 9.64 -21.21 3.81
N LEU A 182 8.48 -21.76 4.20
CA LEU A 182 8.45 -22.93 5.08
C LEU A 182 9.07 -24.15 4.43
N MET A 183 8.78 -24.40 3.15
CA MET A 183 9.37 -25.52 2.40
C MET A 183 10.89 -25.35 2.23
N ASP A 184 11.36 -24.13 1.99
CA ASP A 184 12.79 -23.85 1.85
C ASP A 184 13.55 -24.12 3.17
N VAL A 185 12.99 -23.70 4.30
CA VAL A 185 13.55 -23.99 5.64
C VAL A 185 13.54 -25.49 5.94
N GLU A 186 12.47 -26.21 5.57
CA GLU A 186 12.40 -27.67 5.73
C GLU A 186 13.47 -28.39 4.89
N ALA A 187 13.72 -27.93 3.66
CA ALA A 187 14.78 -28.46 2.81
C ALA A 187 16.17 -28.21 3.41
N ASP A 188 16.43 -27.00 3.92
CA ASP A 188 17.70 -26.65 4.57
C ASP A 188 17.96 -27.50 5.83
N ILE A 189 16.93 -27.72 6.66
CA ILE A 189 17.02 -28.61 7.83
C ILE A 189 17.34 -30.03 7.39
N LYS A 190 16.67 -30.54 6.37
CA LYS A 190 16.91 -31.88 5.85
C LYS A 190 18.34 -32.06 5.31
N MET A 191 18.87 -31.06 4.60
CA MET A 191 20.26 -31.08 4.14
C MET A 191 21.25 -31.08 5.32
N LEU A 192 20.95 -30.32 6.38
CA LEU A 192 21.73 -30.34 7.62
C LEU A 192 21.73 -31.73 8.27
N GLU A 193 20.56 -32.38 8.40
CA GLU A 193 20.43 -33.74 8.93
C GLU A 193 21.23 -34.75 8.09
N GLU A 194 21.08 -34.73 6.77
CA GLU A 194 21.81 -35.62 5.85
C GLU A 194 23.33 -35.43 5.94
N SER A 195 23.82 -34.20 6.21
CA SER A 195 25.24 -33.91 6.39
C SER A 195 25.84 -34.33 7.73
N LEU A 196 25.00 -34.54 8.75
CA LEU A 196 25.40 -34.97 10.09
C LEU A 196 25.32 -36.49 10.27
N GLU A 197 24.48 -37.16 9.47
CA GLU A 197 24.33 -38.61 9.44
C GLU A 197 25.27 -39.33 8.45
N GLY A 198 25.88 -38.59 7.51
CA GLY A 198 26.86 -39.09 6.53
C GLY A 198 28.31 -38.89 6.93
#